data_AF-A0A1X9T180-F1
#
_entry.id   AF-A0A1X9T180-F1
#
_cell.length_a   1.000
_cell.length_b   1.000
_cell.length_c   1.000
_cell.angle_alpha   90.00
_cell.angle_beta   90.00
_cell.angle_gamma   90.00
#
_symmetry.space_group_name_H-M   'P 1'
#
loop_
_entity.id
_entity.type
_entity.pdbx_description
1 polymer ?
#
loop_
_entity_poly.entity_id
_entity_poly.type
_entity_poly.pdbx_seq_one_letter_code
_entity_poly.pdbx_strand_id
1 'polypeptide(L)'
;MRISSDFNRFIHGVVLKEVQKIPFLKVGALKIAIKPRYLSRNALKKILKIVDDEYPKDKNQEPFSYKKLNELDFLKHIAFIECLCAENGYTLNLDKDLNNELSKPKTA
;
A
#
# COMPACT_ATOMS: atom_id res chain seq x y z
N MET A 1 -8.91 19.09 -2.71
CA MET A 1 -7.52 18.65 -2.98
C MET A 1 -7.60 17.26 -3.61
N ARG A 2 -7.37 17.13 -4.92
CA ARG A 2 -7.29 15.81 -5.57
C ARG A 2 -5.93 15.25 -5.19
N ILE A 3 -5.90 14.11 -4.54
CA ILE A 3 -4.68 13.30 -4.40
C ILE A 3 -4.03 13.25 -5.76
N SER A 4 -2.77 13.70 -5.82
CA SER A 4 -2.04 13.79 -7.08
C SER A 4 -2.10 12.43 -7.77
N SER A 5 -2.19 12.44 -9.10
CA SER A 5 -1.97 11.25 -9.92
C SER A 5 -0.75 10.46 -9.46
N ASP A 6 0.23 11.18 -8.92
CA ASP A 6 1.54 10.70 -8.52
C ASP A 6 1.46 9.82 -7.27
N PHE A 7 0.62 10.13 -6.27
CA PHE A 7 0.40 9.24 -5.12
C PHE A 7 -0.27 7.92 -5.52
N ASN A 8 -1.27 7.98 -6.40
CA ASN A 8 -1.89 6.76 -6.92
C ASN A 8 -0.89 5.94 -7.75
N ARG A 9 -0.04 6.60 -8.54
CA ARG A 9 1.03 5.94 -9.29
C ARG A 9 2.07 5.32 -8.36
N PHE A 10 2.42 6.00 -7.28
CA PHE A 10 3.37 5.52 -6.30
C PHE A 10 2.88 4.26 -5.58
N ILE A 11 1.68 4.31 -4.97
CA ILE A 11 1.16 3.14 -4.24
C ILE A 11 1.00 1.93 -5.18
N HIS A 12 0.46 2.13 -6.38
CA HIS A 12 0.18 1.02 -7.30
C HIS A 12 1.41 0.56 -8.10
N GLY A 13 2.30 1.49 -8.45
CA GLY A 13 3.45 1.27 -9.32
C GLY A 13 4.71 0.87 -8.57
N VAL A 14 4.82 1.25 -7.30
CA VAL A 14 6.02 1.04 -6.46
C VAL A 14 5.66 0.18 -5.26
N VAL A 15 4.90 0.71 -4.31
CA VAL A 15 4.69 0.09 -2.99
C VAL A 15 4.05 -1.29 -3.11
N LEU A 16 2.90 -1.40 -3.79
CA LEU A 16 2.21 -2.69 -3.93
C LEU A 16 3.03 -3.71 -4.74
N LYS A 17 3.88 -3.25 -5.68
CA LYS A 17 4.75 -4.17 -6.43
C LYS A 17 5.86 -4.72 -5.56
N GLU A 18 6.49 -3.89 -4.72
CA GLU A 18 7.48 -4.33 -3.76
C GLU A 18 6.88 -5.32 -2.76
N VAL A 19 5.71 -5.00 -2.21
CA VAL A 19 5.01 -5.90 -1.28
C VAL A 19 4.67 -7.24 -1.95
N GLN A 20 4.28 -7.26 -3.24
CA GLN A 20 4.04 -8.51 -3.98
C GLN A 20 5.28 -9.41 -4.12
N LYS A 21 6.50 -8.89 -3.99
CA LYS A 21 7.73 -9.70 -4.04
C LYS A 21 7.89 -10.55 -2.78
N ILE A 22 7.29 -10.12 -1.67
CA ILE A 22 7.35 -10.77 -0.35
C ILE A 22 6.59 -12.11 -0.40
N PRO A 23 7.23 -13.24 -0.04
CA PRO A 23 6.59 -14.55 -0.03
C PRO A 23 5.44 -14.67 0.98
N PHE A 24 5.64 -14.07 2.16
CA PHE A 24 4.74 -14.23 3.30
C PHE A 24 4.81 -13.01 4.21
N LEU A 25 3.64 -12.51 4.62
CA LEU A 25 3.49 -11.35 5.48
C LEU A 25 2.55 -11.72 6.64
N LYS A 26 3.11 -11.89 7.83
CA LYS A 26 2.36 -12.13 9.07
C LYS A 26 1.83 -10.80 9.59
N VAL A 27 0.55 -10.77 9.93
CA VAL A 27 -0.06 -9.64 10.62
C VAL A 27 -0.31 -10.08 12.05
N GLY A 28 0.63 -9.72 12.94
CA GLY A 28 0.64 -10.22 14.33
C GLY A 28 -0.65 -9.90 15.09
N ALA A 29 -1.13 -8.66 14.97
CA ALA A 29 -2.34 -8.18 15.65
C ALA A 29 -3.59 -9.04 15.33
N LEU A 30 -3.70 -9.53 14.09
CA LEU A 30 -4.85 -10.30 13.62
C LEU A 30 -4.61 -11.82 13.62
N LYS A 31 -3.41 -12.27 13.98
CA LYS A 31 -3.00 -13.69 13.89
C LYS A 31 -3.23 -14.32 12.51
N ILE A 32 -3.20 -13.51 11.46
CA ILE A 32 -3.32 -13.97 10.08
C ILE A 32 -1.97 -13.89 9.38
N ALA A 33 -1.89 -14.56 8.24
CA ALA A 33 -0.80 -14.34 7.32
C ALA A 33 -1.29 -14.28 5.89
N ILE A 34 -0.67 -13.38 5.14
CA ILE A 34 -0.99 -13.07 3.77
C ILE A 34 0.16 -13.58 2.91
N LYS A 35 -0.15 -14.04 1.69
CA LYS A 35 0.83 -14.35 0.65
C LYS A 35 0.72 -13.32 -0.47
N PRO A 36 1.36 -12.13 -0.35
CA PRO A 36 1.17 -11.04 -1.29
C PRO A 36 1.40 -11.42 -2.76
N ARG A 37 2.40 -12.29 -3.00
CA ARG A 37 2.78 -12.79 -4.33
C ARG A 37 1.64 -13.40 -5.13
N TYR A 38 0.65 -14.01 -4.47
CA TYR A 38 -0.48 -14.69 -5.13
C TYR A 38 -1.74 -13.83 -5.20
N LEU A 39 -1.68 -12.58 -4.73
CA LEU A 39 -2.82 -11.67 -4.75
C LEU A 39 -2.69 -10.70 -5.92
N SER A 40 -3.83 -10.38 -6.55
CA SER A 40 -3.88 -9.22 -7.45
C SER A 40 -3.57 -7.94 -6.67
N ARG A 41 -3.00 -6.91 -7.32
CA ARG A 41 -2.72 -5.62 -6.66
C ARG A 41 -3.97 -5.01 -6.02
N ASN A 42 -5.14 -5.23 -6.61
CA ASN A 42 -6.40 -4.76 -6.05
C ASN A 42 -6.82 -5.54 -4.79
N ALA A 43 -6.63 -6.86 -4.77
CA ALA A 43 -6.88 -7.66 -3.57
C ALA A 43 -5.90 -7.30 -2.46
N LEU A 44 -4.60 -7.24 -2.77
CA LEU A 44 -3.56 -6.85 -1.81
C LEU A 44 -3.84 -5.47 -1.22
N LYS A 45 -4.16 -4.49 -2.06
CA LYS A 45 -4.61 -3.16 -1.62
C LYS A 45 -5.76 -3.22 -0.62
N LYS A 46 -6.83 -3.98 -0.94
CA LYS A 46 -7.99 -4.08 -0.05
C LYS A 46 -7.61 -4.69 1.29
N ILE A 47 -6.82 -5.76 1.27
CA ILE A 47 -6.37 -6.43 2.50
C ILE A 47 -5.52 -5.48 3.34
N LEU A 48 -4.53 -4.81 2.74
CA LEU A 48 -3.66 -3.85 3.45
C LEU A 48 -4.45 -2.74 4.14
N LYS A 49 -5.56 -2.28 3.56
CA LYS A 49 -6.47 -1.30 4.19
C LYS A 49 -7.29 -1.87 5.34
N ILE A 50 -7.62 -3.16 5.29
CA ILE A 50 -8.41 -3.83 6.31
C ILE A 50 -7.56 -4.11 7.54
N VAL A 51 -6.30 -4.49 7.33
CA VAL A 51 -5.36 -4.84 8.41
C VAL A 51 -4.65 -3.63 9.03
N ASP A 52 -4.81 -2.46 8.41
CA ASP A 52 -4.41 -1.18 8.96
C ASP A 52 -5.54 -0.66 9.84
N ASP A 53 -5.40 -0.84 11.15
CA ASP A 53 -6.44 -0.49 12.14
C ASP A 53 -6.71 1.02 12.19
N GLU A 54 -5.71 1.85 11.83
CA GLU A 54 -5.83 3.31 11.78
C GLU A 54 -6.32 3.83 10.42
N TYR A 55 -6.55 2.95 9.45
CA TYR A 55 -6.95 3.35 8.12
C TYR A 55 -8.32 4.06 8.14
N PRO A 56 -8.46 5.23 7.48
CA PRO A 56 -9.73 5.96 7.46
C PRO A 56 -10.88 5.16 6.84
N LYS A 57 -12.01 5.11 7.56
CA LYS A 57 -13.23 4.40 7.17
C LYS A 57 -14.39 5.36 6.96
N ASP A 58 -15.34 4.93 6.15
CA ASP A 58 -16.61 5.64 6.00
C ASP A 58 -17.60 5.32 7.13
N LYS A 59 -18.80 5.90 7.04
CA LYS A 59 -19.87 5.72 8.03
C LYS A 59 -20.34 4.26 8.15
N ASN A 60 -20.08 3.44 7.14
CA ASN A 60 -20.42 2.02 7.10
C ASN A 60 -19.25 1.13 7.52
N GLN A 61 -18.17 1.71 8.07
CA GLN A 61 -16.92 1.02 8.42
C GLN A 61 -16.14 0.49 7.21
N GLU A 62 -16.45 0.94 6.00
CA GLU A 62 -15.72 0.54 4.80
C GLU A 62 -14.48 1.41 4.58
N PRO A 63 -13.30 0.82 4.28
CA PRO A 63 -12.09 1.59 4.05
C PRO A 63 -12.23 2.58 2.90
N PHE A 64 -11.84 3.84 3.12
CA PHE A 64 -11.83 4.85 2.07
C PHE A 64 -11.04 4.42 0.84
N SER A 65 -11.56 4.75 -0.35
CA SER A 65 -10.79 4.69 -1.58
C SER A 65 -9.54 5.56 -1.45
N TYR A 66 -8.43 5.18 -2.08
CA TYR A 66 -7.23 6.00 -2.02
C TYR A 66 -7.54 7.41 -2.48
N LYS A 67 -8.33 7.60 -3.54
CA LYS A 67 -8.79 8.92 -4.05
C LYS A 67 -9.47 9.84 -3.02
N LYS A 68 -9.90 9.32 -1.87
CA LYS A 68 -10.58 10.07 -0.80
C LYS A 68 -9.68 10.38 0.40
N LEU A 69 -8.47 9.83 0.46
CA LEU A 69 -7.53 10.12 1.54
C LEU A 69 -7.01 11.56 1.45
N ASN A 70 -6.73 12.18 2.59
CA ASN A 70 -5.85 13.34 2.59
C ASN A 70 -4.38 12.88 2.52
N GLU A 71 -3.45 13.82 2.39
CA GLU A 71 -2.02 13.51 2.27
C GLU A 71 -1.47 12.81 3.53
N LEU A 72 -1.86 13.28 4.72
CA LEU A 72 -1.43 12.70 5.99
C LEU A 72 -1.90 11.25 6.13
N ASP A 73 -3.17 10.97 5.83
CA ASP A 73 -3.73 9.62 5.87
C ASP A 73 -3.02 8.68 4.89
N PHE A 74 -2.68 9.19 3.71
CA PHE A 74 -1.93 8.44 2.73
C PHE A 74 -0.52 8.09 3.25
N LEU A 75 0.20 9.07 3.81
CA LEU A 75 1.54 8.85 4.37
C LEU A 75 1.53 7.88 5.56
N LYS A 76 0.54 8.00 6.45
CA LYS A 76 0.34 7.04 7.55
C LYS A 76 0.15 5.62 7.04
N HIS A 77 -0.67 5.45 6.00
CA HIS A 77 -0.87 4.13 5.40
C HIS A 77 0.41 3.57 4.75
N ILE A 78 1.24 4.40 4.12
CA ILE A 78 2.55 3.97 3.62
C ILE A 78 3.45 3.52 4.77
N ALA A 79 3.55 4.32 5.82
CA ALA A 79 4.36 4.00 6.99
C ALA A 79 3.90 2.71 7.67
N PHE A 80 2.59 2.49 7.78
CA PHE A 80 2.02 1.22 8.23
C PHE A 80 2.52 0.04 7.39
N ILE A 81 2.46 0.14 6.06
CA ILE A 81 2.92 -0.93 5.16
C ILE A 81 4.42 -1.19 5.34
N GLU A 82 5.23 -0.14 5.49
CA GLU A 82 6.67 -0.25 5.74
C GLU A 82 6.97 -0.95 7.07
N CYS A 83 6.31 -0.54 8.16
CA CYS A 83 6.42 -1.17 9.47
C CYS A 83 6.04 -2.64 9.40
N LEU A 84 4.89 -2.96 8.79
CA LEU A 84 4.43 -4.34 8.63
C LEU A 84 5.44 -5.20 7.85
N CYS A 85 6.07 -4.65 6.83
CA CYS A 85 7.12 -5.36 6.10
C CYS A 85 8.38 -5.55 6.96
N ALA A 86 8.80 -4.51 7.69
CA ALA A 86 9.97 -4.53 8.56
C ALA A 86 9.82 -5.53 9.70
N GLU A 87 8.64 -5.59 10.34
CA GLU A 87 8.28 -6.60 11.35
C GLU A 87 8.37 -8.03 10.81
N ASN A 88 8.22 -8.20 9.50
CA ASN A 88 8.38 -9.48 8.81
C ASN A 88 9.80 -9.72 8.27
N GLY A 89 10.75 -8.83 8.58
CA GLY A 89 12.15 -8.94 8.13
C GLY A 89 12.38 -8.48 6.69
N TYR A 90 11.48 -7.69 6.11
CA TYR A 90 11.60 -7.17 4.75
C TYR A 90 11.72 -5.65 4.74
N THR A 91 12.66 -5.14 3.95
CA THR A 91 12.80 -3.71 3.65
C THR A 91 12.26 -3.43 2.25
N LEU A 92 11.35 -2.47 2.12
CA LEU A 92 10.80 -2.07 0.82
C LEU A 92 11.80 -1.18 0.08
N ASN A 93 12.11 -1.49 -1.19
CA ASN A 93 13.00 -0.68 -2.00
C ASN A 93 12.21 0.33 -2.83
N LEU A 94 11.72 1.38 -2.18
CA LEU A 94 10.83 2.35 -2.82
C LEU A 94 11.56 3.30 -3.80
N ASP A 95 12.82 3.65 -3.51
CA ASP A 95 13.58 4.63 -4.32
C ASP A 95 13.92 4.14 -5.73
N LYS A 96 14.34 2.88 -5.84
CA LYS A 96 14.73 2.28 -7.12
C LYS A 96 13.54 2.20 -8.08
N ASP A 97 12.38 1.89 -7.54
CA ASP A 97 11.15 1.71 -8.32
C ASP A 97 10.42 3.04 -8.56
N LEU A 98 10.57 4.05 -7.70
CA LEU A 98 10.02 5.40 -7.92
C LEU A 98 10.69 6.09 -9.12
N ASN A 99 12.01 6.05 -9.23
CA ASN A 99 12.74 6.63 -10.37
C ASN A 99 12.35 5.95 -11.71
N ASN A 100 12.12 4.64 -11.67
CA ASN A 100 11.65 3.87 -12.82
C ASN A 100 10.18 4.12 -13.17
N GLU A 101 9.34 4.45 -12.18
CA GLU A 101 7.94 4.79 -12.43
C GLU A 101 7.81 6.23 -12.93
N LEU A 102 8.45 7.22 -12.30
CA LEU A 102 8.36 8.63 -12.70
C LEU A 102 8.90 8.92 -14.10
N SER A 103 9.86 8.12 -14.57
CA SER A 103 10.43 8.22 -15.92
C SER A 103 9.52 7.71 -17.04
N LYS A 104 8.44 6.96 -16.74
CA LYS A 104 7.52 6.51 -17.80
C LYS A 104 6.59 7.66 -18.22
N PRO A 105 6.31 7.82 -19.53
CA PRO A 105 5.44 8.87 -20.03
C PRO A 105 4.04 8.77 -19.40
N LYS A 106 3.43 9.92 -19.09
CA LYS A 106 2.04 9.97 -18.64
C LYS A 106 1.17 9.55 -19.82
N THR A 107 0.60 8.34 -19.78
CA THR A 107 -0.43 7.94 -20.75
C THR A 107 -1.65 8.83 -20.56
N ALA A 108 -2.02 9.53 -21.63
CA ALA A 108 -3.16 10.44 -21.73
C ALA A 108 -4.50 9.72 -21.53
#